data_AF-A0A7S1BXA2-F1
#
_entry.id   AF-A0A7S1BXA2-F1
#
_cell.length_a   1.000
_cell.length_b   1.000
_cell.length_c   1.000
_cell.angle_alpha   90.00
_cell.angle_beta   90.00
_cell.angle_gamma   90.00
#
_symmetry.space_group_name_H-M   'P 1'
#
loop_
_entity.id
_entity.type
_entity.pdbx_description
1 polymer ?
#
loop_
_entity_poly.entity_id
_entity_poly.type
_entity_poly.pdbx_seq_one_letter_code
_entity_poly.pdbx_strand_id
1 'polypeptide(L)'
;RNVPRAEVLWLMRAKEKMVNGRVAEAREILTQAFAANENSQEVWLAAVKLEWENDEYERARMLLSRARERCPADRVFMKSALLERECQRHEDALRLLEEGVARNDKFSKFYMIAGQICAEDLQDVDRARQFYQRGAPEK
;
A
#
# COMPACT_ATOMS: atom_id res chain seq x y z
N ARG A 1 -15.45 -17.01 15.24
CA ARG A 1 -14.64 -18.16 14.77
C ARG A 1 -13.87 -17.68 13.53
N ASN A 2 -12.78 -16.91 13.72
CA ASN A 2 -11.92 -16.46 12.63
C ASN A 2 -11.13 -17.67 12.15
N VAL A 3 -11.45 -18.17 10.95
CA VAL A 3 -10.72 -19.29 10.38
C VAL A 3 -9.70 -18.70 9.39
N PRO A 4 -8.42 -18.50 9.79
CA PRO A 4 -7.40 -17.94 8.91
C PRO A 4 -7.20 -18.73 7.59
N ARG A 5 -7.67 -19.99 7.52
CA ARG A 5 -7.72 -20.75 6.26
C ARG A 5 -8.68 -20.16 5.22
N ALA A 6 -9.77 -19.51 5.63
CA ALA A 6 -10.73 -18.95 4.68
C ALA A 6 -10.14 -17.77 3.91
N GLU A 7 -9.42 -16.88 4.60
CA GLU A 7 -8.74 -15.72 4.01
C GLU A 7 -7.75 -16.13 2.92
N VAL A 8 -6.87 -17.09 3.22
CA VAL A 8 -5.89 -17.60 2.24
C VAL A 8 -6.58 -18.21 1.02
N LEU A 9 -7.69 -18.94 1.20
CA LEU A 9 -8.47 -19.50 0.10
C LEU A 9 -9.12 -18.42 -0.77
N TRP A 10 -9.66 -17.36 -0.17
CA TRP A 10 -10.19 -16.21 -0.90
C TRP A 10 -9.10 -15.53 -1.75
N LEU A 11 -7.93 -15.30 -1.15
CA LEU A 11 -6.77 -14.72 -1.84
C LEU A 11 -6.26 -15.61 -2.97
N MET A 12 -6.18 -16.92 -2.76
CA MET A 12 -5.79 -17.89 -3.80
C MET A 12 -6.79 -17.89 -4.96
N ARG A 13 -8.09 -17.90 -4.66
CA ARG A 13 -9.15 -17.87 -5.67
C ARG A 13 -9.16 -16.56 -6.46
N ALA A 14 -8.98 -15.43 -5.79
CA ALA A 14 -8.84 -14.13 -6.47
C ALA A 14 -7.61 -14.13 -7.38
N LYS A 15 -6.46 -14.63 -6.89
CA LYS A 15 -5.22 -14.74 -7.67
C LYS A 15 -5.37 -15.63 -8.90
N GLU A 16 -6.05 -16.76 -8.79
CA GLU A 16 -6.33 -17.63 -9.94
C GLU A 16 -7.12 -16.86 -11.02
N LYS A 17 -8.15 -16.10 -10.63
CA LYS A 17 -8.93 -15.28 -11.57
C LYS A 17 -8.12 -14.15 -12.19
N MET A 18 -7.23 -13.52 -11.42
CA MET A 18 -6.28 -12.51 -11.91
C MET A 18 -5.36 -13.07 -12.99
N VAL A 19 -4.73 -14.22 -12.73
CA VAL A 19 -3.82 -14.88 -13.71
C VAL A 19 -4.57 -15.24 -14.99
N ASN A 20 -5.86 -15.55 -14.90
CA ASN A 20 -6.73 -15.85 -16.04
C ASN A 20 -7.33 -14.59 -16.71
N GLY A 21 -6.93 -13.37 -16.32
CA GLY A 21 -7.43 -12.11 -16.87
C GLY A 21 -8.88 -11.78 -16.48
N ARG A 22 -9.48 -12.50 -15.53
CA ARG A 22 -10.89 -12.33 -15.11
C ARG A 22 -11.01 -11.34 -13.96
N VAL A 23 -10.76 -10.08 -14.25
CA VAL A 23 -10.72 -8.98 -13.26
C VAL A 23 -12.07 -8.79 -12.56
N ALA A 24 -13.19 -8.85 -13.29
CA ALA A 24 -14.53 -8.71 -12.71
C ALA A 24 -14.84 -9.80 -11.68
N GLU A 25 -14.56 -11.06 -12.02
CA GLU A 25 -14.73 -12.18 -11.08
C GLU A 25 -13.80 -12.03 -9.86
N ALA A 26 -12.55 -11.57 -10.07
CA ALA A 26 -11.61 -11.32 -8.97
C ALA A 26 -12.13 -10.24 -8.00
N ARG A 27 -12.75 -9.15 -8.52
CA ARG A 27 -13.38 -8.10 -7.71
C ARG A 27 -14.55 -8.63 -6.89
N GLU A 28 -15.40 -9.46 -7.47
CA GLU A 28 -16.52 -10.08 -6.75
C GLU A 28 -16.02 -10.97 -5.60
N ILE A 29 -15.00 -11.80 -5.87
CA ILE A 29 -14.38 -12.68 -4.87
C ILE A 29 -13.77 -11.86 -3.74
N LEU A 30 -13.06 -10.77 -4.05
CA LEU A 30 -12.50 -9.87 -3.04
C LEU A 30 -13.59 -9.15 -2.23
N THR A 31 -14.71 -8.79 -2.86
CA THR A 31 -15.86 -8.20 -2.18
C THR A 31 -16.49 -9.18 -1.19
N GLN A 32 -16.60 -10.45 -1.56
CA GLN A 32 -17.03 -11.53 -0.65
C GLN A 32 -16.01 -11.74 0.47
N ALA A 33 -14.71 -11.67 0.15
CA ALA A 33 -13.64 -11.77 1.14
C ALA A 33 -13.68 -10.61 2.15
N PHE A 34 -14.02 -9.40 1.73
CA PHE A 34 -14.24 -8.26 2.62
C PHE A 34 -15.42 -8.49 3.57
N ALA A 35 -16.57 -8.94 3.06
CA ALA A 35 -17.73 -9.26 3.90
C ALA A 35 -17.42 -10.36 4.93
N ALA A 36 -16.54 -11.31 4.59
CA ALA A 36 -16.11 -12.37 5.49
C ALA A 36 -15.01 -11.92 6.47
N ASN A 37 -14.12 -11.01 6.08
CA ASN A 37 -12.92 -10.62 6.83
C ASN A 37 -12.62 -9.11 6.68
N GLU A 38 -13.48 -8.26 7.23
CA GLU A 38 -13.40 -6.79 7.06
C GLU A 38 -12.08 -6.16 7.56
N ASN A 39 -11.43 -6.82 8.52
CA ASN A 39 -10.23 -6.31 9.19
C ASN A 39 -8.91 -6.90 8.63
N SER A 40 -8.96 -7.77 7.61
CA SER A 40 -7.72 -8.37 7.08
C SER A 40 -6.96 -7.39 6.19
N GLN A 41 -5.73 -7.06 6.62
CA GLN A 41 -4.75 -6.30 5.85
C GLN A 41 -4.44 -6.96 4.49
N GLU A 42 -4.33 -8.28 4.44
CA GLU A 42 -3.91 -8.97 3.21
C GLU A 42 -5.00 -8.93 2.14
N VAL A 43 -6.29 -8.95 2.53
CA VAL A 43 -7.42 -8.75 1.60
C VAL A 43 -7.40 -7.35 1.02
N TRP A 44 -7.17 -6.32 1.85
CA TRP A 44 -7.01 -4.93 1.38
C TRP A 44 -5.85 -4.80 0.39
N LEU A 45 -4.68 -5.33 0.73
CA LEU A 45 -3.50 -5.25 -0.13
C LEU A 45 -3.67 -6.03 -1.44
N ALA A 46 -4.37 -7.17 -1.41
CA ALA A 46 -4.68 -7.94 -2.62
C ALA A 46 -5.64 -7.18 -3.55
N ALA A 47 -6.66 -6.53 -3.00
CA ALA A 47 -7.58 -5.70 -3.78
C ALA A 47 -6.89 -4.48 -4.40
N VAL A 48 -6.03 -3.81 -3.64
CA VAL A 48 -5.22 -2.69 -4.17
C VAL A 48 -4.30 -3.18 -5.28
N LYS A 49 -3.64 -4.33 -5.10
CA LYS A 49 -2.77 -4.93 -6.11
C LYS A 49 -3.54 -5.23 -7.40
N LEU A 50 -4.75 -5.76 -7.30
CA LEU A 50 -5.62 -6.01 -8.45
C LEU A 50 -5.89 -4.74 -9.25
N GLU A 51 -6.32 -3.67 -8.59
CA GLU A 51 -6.63 -2.42 -9.30
C GLU A 51 -5.36 -1.77 -9.87
N TRP A 52 -4.24 -1.84 -9.16
CA TRP A 52 -2.96 -1.30 -9.64
C TRP A 52 -2.45 -2.04 -10.88
N GLU A 53 -2.51 -3.39 -10.91
CA GLU A 53 -2.09 -4.17 -12.10
C GLU A 53 -3.02 -3.98 -13.32
N ASN A 54 -4.19 -3.36 -13.14
CA ASN A 54 -5.16 -3.08 -14.21
C ASN A 54 -5.27 -1.58 -14.53
N ASP A 55 -4.27 -0.77 -14.16
CA ASP A 55 -4.23 0.68 -14.39
C ASP A 55 -5.40 1.48 -13.75
N GLU A 56 -6.07 0.90 -12.76
CA GLU A 56 -7.22 1.48 -12.07
C GLU A 56 -6.77 2.22 -10.80
N TYR A 57 -5.87 3.19 -10.97
CA TYR A 57 -5.20 3.91 -9.88
C TYR A 57 -6.18 4.64 -8.94
N GLU A 58 -7.28 5.19 -9.46
CA GLU A 58 -8.29 5.86 -8.62
C GLU A 58 -8.99 4.90 -7.66
N ARG A 59 -9.32 3.69 -8.13
CA ARG A 59 -9.90 2.64 -7.30
C ARG A 59 -8.90 2.14 -6.28
N ALA A 60 -7.64 1.93 -6.69
CA ALA A 60 -6.56 1.58 -5.78
C ALA A 60 -6.40 2.63 -4.66
N ARG A 61 -6.48 3.92 -4.99
CA ARG A 61 -6.42 5.02 -4.02
C ARG A 61 -7.59 4.98 -3.03
N MET A 62 -8.82 4.80 -3.52
CA MET A 62 -10.00 4.66 -2.64
C MET A 62 -9.88 3.48 -1.69
N LEU A 63 -9.43 2.32 -2.19
CA LEU A 63 -9.20 1.12 -1.39
C LEU A 63 -8.11 1.35 -0.33
N LEU A 64 -7.00 1.99 -0.70
CA LEU A 64 -5.93 2.34 0.24
C LEU A 64 -6.39 3.33 1.32
N SER A 65 -7.20 4.33 0.97
CA SER A 65 -7.78 5.25 1.96
C SER A 65 -8.65 4.53 2.97
N ARG A 66 -9.54 3.64 2.51
CA ARG A 66 -10.35 2.79 3.41
C ARG A 66 -9.49 1.84 4.24
N ALA A 67 -8.45 1.27 3.64
CA ALA A 67 -7.50 0.41 4.35
C ALA A 67 -6.78 1.20 5.46
N ARG A 68 -6.38 2.46 5.23
CA ARG A 68 -5.76 3.30 6.28
C ARG A 68 -6.68 3.58 7.46
N GLU A 69 -7.98 3.75 7.21
CA GLU A 69 -8.98 3.96 8.27
C GLU A 69 -9.27 2.69 9.08
N ARG A 70 -9.37 1.54 8.40
CA ARG A 70 -9.75 0.25 9.01
C ARG A 70 -8.58 -0.52 9.58
N CYS A 71 -7.47 -0.57 8.85
CA CYS A 71 -6.26 -1.32 9.17
C CYS A 71 -5.03 -0.45 8.89
N PRO A 72 -4.69 0.46 9.82
CA PRO A 72 -3.55 1.35 9.67
C PRO A 72 -2.21 0.62 9.87
N ALA A 73 -1.84 -0.22 8.91
CA ALA A 73 -0.59 -0.95 8.93
C ALA A 73 0.50 -0.23 8.13
N ASP A 74 1.75 -0.39 8.53
CA ASP A 74 2.90 0.27 7.88
C ASP A 74 2.98 -0.06 6.38
N ARG A 75 2.66 -1.30 6.02
CA ARG A 75 2.62 -1.75 4.62
C ARG A 75 1.56 -1.01 3.79
N VAL A 76 0.44 -0.61 4.40
CA VAL A 76 -0.63 0.14 3.73
C VAL A 76 -0.13 1.54 3.41
N PHE A 77 0.45 2.26 4.39
CA PHE A 77 1.05 3.59 4.16
C PHE A 77 2.14 3.55 3.10
N MET A 78 3.03 2.55 3.18
CA MET A 78 4.08 2.34 2.18
C MET A 78 3.49 2.15 0.77
N LYS A 79 2.45 1.32 0.63
CA LYS A 79 1.79 1.09 -0.66
C LYS A 79 1.03 2.33 -1.14
N SER A 80 0.41 3.10 -0.25
CA SER A 80 -0.23 4.38 -0.58
C SER A 80 0.78 5.37 -1.15
N ALA A 81 1.94 5.52 -0.50
CA ALA A 81 2.98 6.43 -0.98
C ALA A 81 3.52 6.03 -2.35
N LEU A 82 3.75 4.73 -2.59
CA LEU A 82 4.18 4.25 -3.90
C LEU A 82 3.12 4.50 -4.99
N LEU A 83 1.83 4.34 -4.68
CA LEU A 83 0.75 4.66 -5.63
C LEU A 83 0.75 6.14 -6.00
N GLU A 84 0.89 7.03 -5.01
CA GLU A 84 0.97 8.47 -5.26
C GLU A 84 2.23 8.86 -6.05
N ARG A 85 3.35 8.16 -5.82
CA ARG A 85 4.58 8.30 -6.61
C ARG A 85 4.34 7.99 -8.09
N GLU A 86 3.69 6.86 -8.40
CA GLU A 86 3.33 6.50 -9.79
C GLU A 86 2.37 7.52 -10.41
N CYS A 87 1.47 8.11 -9.62
CA CYS A 87 0.56 9.17 -10.06
C CYS A 87 1.23 10.56 -10.16
N GLN A 88 2.55 10.66 -10.03
CA GLN A 88 3.33 11.91 -10.01
C GLN A 88 2.90 12.90 -8.90
N ARG A 89 2.27 12.41 -7.83
CA ARG A 89 1.88 13.19 -6.65
C ARG A 89 2.92 13.04 -5.54
N HIS A 90 4.14 13.47 -5.83
CA HIS A 90 5.30 13.26 -4.95
C HIS A 90 5.11 13.90 -3.56
N GLU A 91 4.51 15.08 -3.47
CA GLU A 91 4.20 15.73 -2.19
C GLU A 91 3.18 14.93 -1.36
N ASP A 92 2.14 14.37 -1.99
CA ASP A 92 1.17 13.50 -1.31
C ASP A 92 1.84 12.21 -0.81
N ALA A 93 2.73 11.63 -1.64
CA ALA A 93 3.51 10.46 -1.26
C ALA A 93 4.39 10.73 -0.03
N LEU A 94 5.09 11.87 0.01
CA LEU A 94 5.91 12.27 1.15
C LEU A 94 5.07 12.46 2.42
N ARG A 95 3.90 13.13 2.32
CA ARG A 95 2.98 13.28 3.46
C ARG A 95 2.54 11.92 4.02
N LEU A 96 2.20 10.97 3.14
CA LEU A 96 1.82 9.61 3.57
C LEU A 96 2.96 8.86 4.25
N LEU A 97 4.20 9.05 3.79
CA LEU A 97 5.38 8.46 4.42
C LEU A 97 5.65 9.08 5.79
N GLU A 98 5.51 10.40 5.92
CA GLU A 98 5.65 11.09 7.22
C GLU A 98 4.56 10.68 8.21
N GLU A 99 3.31 10.53 7.76
CA GLU A 99 2.24 9.94 8.57
C GLU A 99 2.59 8.51 9.02
N GLY A 100 3.16 7.70 8.13
CA GLY A 100 3.66 6.36 8.47
C GLY A 100 4.79 6.39 9.51
N VAL A 101 5.77 7.28 9.33
CA VAL A 101 6.89 7.49 10.26
C VAL A 101 6.41 7.93 11.63
N ALA A 102 5.44 8.85 11.71
CA ALA A 102 4.87 9.30 12.98
C ALA A 102 4.23 8.16 13.79
N ARG A 103 3.84 7.07 13.13
CA ARG A 103 3.25 5.88 13.76
C ARG A 103 4.30 4.82 14.07
N ASN A 104 5.22 4.59 13.13
CA ASN A 104 6.31 3.64 13.27
C ASN A 104 7.60 4.21 12.67
N ASP A 105 8.37 4.86 13.54
CA ASP A 105 9.68 5.44 13.23
C ASP A 105 10.77 4.37 12.99
N LYS A 106 10.54 3.11 13.41
CA LYS A 106 11.49 2.01 13.19
C LYS A 106 11.41 1.41 11.79
N PHE A 107 10.40 1.78 11.01
CA PHE A 107 10.23 1.23 9.66
C PHE A 107 11.12 1.97 8.65
N SER A 108 12.37 1.53 8.54
CA SER A 108 13.42 2.13 7.69
C SER A 108 13.00 2.35 6.23
N LYS A 109 12.09 1.52 5.71
CA LYS A 109 11.58 1.66 4.33
C LYS A 109 10.86 2.98 4.07
N PHE A 110 10.23 3.59 5.08
CA PHE A 110 9.58 4.89 4.87
C PHE A 110 10.60 5.97 4.49
N TYR A 111 11.70 6.04 5.23
CA TYR A 111 12.79 6.97 4.97
C TYR A 111 13.50 6.69 3.66
N MET A 112 13.68 5.40 3.31
CA MET A 112 14.29 5.01 2.03
C MET A 112 13.44 5.48 0.85
N ILE A 113 12.13 5.23 0.88
CA ILE A 113 11.23 5.63 -0.21
C ILE A 113 11.12 7.16 -0.27
N ALA A 114 11.03 7.84 0.87
CA ALA A 114 10.97 9.30 0.91
C ALA A 114 12.23 9.93 0.32
N GLY A 115 13.40 9.42 0.72
CA GLY A 115 14.68 9.85 0.16
C GLY A 115 14.79 9.60 -1.34
N GLN A 116 14.28 8.46 -1.83
CA GLN A 116 14.29 8.14 -3.26
C GLN A 116 13.37 9.07 -4.06
N ILE A 117 12.15 9.36 -3.55
CA ILE A 117 11.23 10.32 -4.18
C ILE A 117 11.87 11.70 -4.26
N CYS A 118 12.50 12.17 -3.17
CA CYS A 118 13.18 13.47 -3.18
C CYS A 118 14.36 13.51 -4.16
N ALA A 119 15.17 12.44 -4.22
CA ALA A 119 16.37 12.42 -5.06
C ALA A 119 16.06 12.23 -6.56
N GLU A 120 15.17 11.31 -6.90
CA GLU A 120 14.89 10.94 -8.29
C GLU A 120 13.78 11.80 -8.89
N ASP A 121 12.68 11.98 -8.18
CA ASP A 121 11.48 12.59 -8.75
C ASP A 121 11.47 14.13 -8.57
N LEU A 122 11.84 14.62 -7.38
CA LEU A 122 11.88 16.05 -7.07
C LEU A 122 13.24 16.70 -7.34
N GLN A 123 14.29 15.90 -7.57
CA GLN A 123 15.68 16.35 -7.71
C GLN A 123 16.18 17.22 -6.53
N ASP A 124 15.58 17.06 -5.36
CA ASP A 124 15.94 17.76 -4.12
C ASP A 124 16.85 16.86 -3.27
N VAL A 125 18.15 17.02 -3.53
CA VAL A 125 19.21 16.23 -2.89
C VAL A 125 19.33 16.57 -1.39
N ASP A 126 19.00 17.80 -0.99
CA ASP A 126 19.09 18.24 0.40
C ASP A 126 18.00 17.58 1.24
N ARG A 127 16.75 17.58 0.76
CA ARG A 127 15.65 16.83 1.40
C ARG A 127 15.92 15.34 1.41
N ALA A 128 16.43 14.76 0.32
CA ALA A 128 16.75 13.35 0.27
C ALA A 128 17.77 12.95 1.35
N ARG A 129 18.83 13.75 1.53
CA ARG A 129 19.83 13.54 2.58
C ARG A 129 19.23 13.58 3.98
N GLN A 130 18.33 14.53 4.24
CA GLN A 130 17.65 14.63 5.54
C GLN A 130 16.83 13.37 5.84
N PHE A 131 16.07 12.85 4.88
CA PHE A 131 15.31 11.61 5.07
C PHE A 131 16.22 10.41 5.34
N TYR A 132 17.31 10.25 4.59
CA TYR A 132 18.25 9.14 4.81
C TYR A 132 18.96 9.22 6.17
N GLN A 133 19.33 10.42 6.62
CA GLN A 133 19.92 10.61 7.94
C GLN A 133 18.94 10.25 9.05
N ARG A 134 17.67 10.63 8.92
CA ARG A 134 16.62 10.27 9.89
C ARG A 134 16.34 8.77 9.95
N GLY A 135 16.51 8.06 8.83
CA GLY A 135 16.31 6.61 8.76
C GLY A 135 17.52 5.76 9.16
N ALA A 136 18.67 6.38 9.45
CA ALA A 136 19.85 5.67 9.90
C ALA A 136 19.68 5.24 11.36
N PRO A 137 19.86 3.95 11.71
CA PRO A 137 19.81 3.53 13.10
C PRO A 137 20.94 4.21 13.87
N GLU A 138 20.61 4.91 14.96
CA GLU A 138 21.61 5.33 15.94
C GLU A 138 22.33 4.08 16.47
N LYS A 139 23.66 4.16 16.53
CA LYS A 139 24.57 3.06 16.89
C LYS A 139 24.38 2.57 18.32
#